data_AF-A0A813W7X0-F1
#
_entry.id   AF-A0A813W7X0-F1
#
_cell.length_a   1.000
_cell.length_b   1.000
_cell.length_c   1.000
_cell.angle_alpha   90.00
_cell.angle_beta   90.00
_cell.angle_gamma   90.00
#
_symmetry.space_group_name_H-M   'P 1'
#
loop_
_entity.id
_entity.type
_entity.pdbx_description
1 polymer ?
#
loop_
_entity_poly.entity_id
_entity_poly.type
_entity_poly.pdbx_seq_one_letter_code
_entity_poly.pdbx_strand_id
1 'polypeptide(L)'
;ISFTTYMEQYMTSGAPYLKGLYYPINERPNGIKREQVVRLIREAAKMIMDGFSIPVNPIENLATDGKLYIEMCEKDKEFCSLTTDRAEGVPFGCYHFWVDEVIHERGAWRSQRKPDGSIKSDCPFNRTLLYELRKKYGIHHYDTLETKENITNISENV
;
A
#
# COMPACT_ATOMS: atom_id res chain seq x y z
N ILE A 1 -4.70 -11.35 -11.30
CA ILE A 1 -3.34 -10.82 -11.50
C ILE A 1 -2.58 -11.07 -10.20
N SER A 2 -1.51 -11.86 -10.23
CA SER A 2 -0.64 -12.03 -9.06
C SER A 2 0.33 -10.85 -9.05
N PHE A 3 0.25 -10.02 -8.03
CA PHE A 3 1.18 -8.92 -7.80
C PHE A 3 2.17 -9.39 -6.75
N THR A 4 3.45 -9.08 -6.92
CA THR A 4 4.39 -9.35 -5.83
C THR A 4 4.13 -8.37 -4.69
N THR A 5 3.51 -8.87 -3.63
CA THR A 5 3.30 -8.18 -2.36
C THR A 5 4.49 -8.52 -1.45
N TYR A 6 5.05 -7.54 -0.74
CA TYR A 6 6.29 -7.73 0.02
C TYR A 6 6.10 -7.25 1.46
N MET A 7 6.23 -8.14 2.45
CA MET A 7 6.25 -7.81 3.91
C MET A 7 7.51 -7.02 4.27
N GLU A 8 8.50 -6.99 3.36
CA GLU A 8 9.78 -6.30 3.52
C GLU A 8 9.63 -4.81 3.88
N GLN A 9 8.46 -4.20 3.59
CA GLN A 9 8.15 -2.83 3.96
C GLN A 9 8.30 -2.54 5.46
N TYR A 10 8.07 -3.53 6.32
CA TYR A 10 8.24 -3.38 7.76
C TYR A 10 9.62 -3.77 8.26
N MET A 11 10.30 -4.68 7.58
CA MET A 11 11.52 -5.31 8.10
C MET A 11 12.66 -4.31 8.28
N THR A 12 12.79 -3.32 7.40
CA THR A 12 13.80 -2.27 7.53
C THR A 12 13.43 -1.23 8.58
N SER A 13 12.13 -0.94 8.78
CA SER A 13 11.70 0.02 9.83
C SER A 13 12.07 -0.44 11.25
N GLY A 14 12.10 -1.75 11.50
CA GLY A 14 12.54 -2.35 12.76
C GLY A 14 14.06 -2.54 12.87
N ALA A 15 14.82 -2.23 11.83
CA ALA A 15 16.27 -2.40 11.77
C ALA A 15 16.96 -1.03 11.66
N PRO A 16 17.32 -0.39 12.78
CA PRO A 16 17.79 1.00 12.80
C PRO A 16 19.13 1.23 12.06
N TYR A 17 19.83 0.17 11.68
CA TYR A 17 21.09 0.22 10.93
C TYR A 17 20.91 -0.10 9.43
N LEU A 18 19.68 -0.35 8.96
CA LEU A 18 19.37 -0.60 7.56
C LEU A 18 18.53 0.53 6.98
N LYS A 19 18.89 1.03 5.79
CA LYS A 19 18.07 1.97 5.03
C LYS A 19 17.36 1.24 3.88
N GLY A 20 16.03 1.25 3.90
CA GLY A 20 15.21 0.66 2.85
C GLY A 20 15.11 1.54 1.61
N LEU A 21 15.26 0.92 0.43
CA LEU A 21 14.92 1.50 -0.85
C LEU A 21 13.81 0.67 -1.47
N TYR A 22 12.73 1.33 -1.89
CA TYR A 22 11.51 0.65 -2.28
C TYR A 22 11.20 0.83 -3.75
N TYR A 23 10.80 -0.25 -4.40
CA TYR A 23 10.28 -0.19 -5.76
C TYR A 23 9.00 0.66 -5.81
N PRO A 24 8.88 1.59 -6.79
CA PRO A 24 7.76 2.53 -6.86
C PRO A 24 6.42 1.79 -6.86
N ILE A 25 5.55 2.12 -5.89
CA ILE A 25 4.31 1.39 -5.65
C ILE A 25 3.40 1.33 -6.88
N ASN A 26 3.23 2.46 -7.57
CA ASN A 26 2.38 2.54 -8.77
C ASN A 26 2.92 1.73 -9.95
N GLU A 27 4.21 1.38 -9.95
CA GLU A 27 4.81 0.56 -10.99
C GLU A 27 4.73 -0.94 -10.70
N ARG A 28 4.55 -1.34 -9.43
CA ARG A 28 4.49 -2.75 -9.03
C ARG A 28 3.43 -3.55 -9.80
N PRO A 29 2.22 -3.02 -10.10
CA PRO A 29 1.22 -3.74 -10.89
C PRO A 29 1.66 -4.10 -12.30
N ASN A 30 2.60 -3.34 -12.87
CA ASN A 30 3.12 -3.53 -14.22
C ASN A 30 4.31 -4.50 -14.26
N GLY A 31 4.62 -5.15 -13.14
CA GLY A 31 5.80 -5.99 -12.98
C GLY A 31 7.08 -5.19 -12.69
N ILE A 32 8.16 -5.92 -12.43
CA ILE A 32 9.47 -5.35 -12.16
C ILE A 32 10.15 -4.97 -13.48
N LYS A 33 10.51 -3.69 -13.60
CA LYS A 33 11.20 -3.11 -14.75
C LYS A 33 12.68 -2.97 -14.44
N ARG A 34 13.53 -3.41 -15.38
CA ARG A 34 14.98 -3.39 -15.24
C ARG A 34 15.51 -2.01 -14.90
N GLU A 35 15.00 -0.97 -15.57
CA GLU A 35 15.47 0.41 -15.43
C GLU A 35 15.24 0.92 -14.01
N GLN A 36 14.10 0.57 -13.41
CA GLN A 36 13.75 0.96 -12.03
C GLN A 36 14.64 0.27 -11.00
N VAL A 37 14.94 -1.02 -11.20
CA VAL A 37 15.87 -1.76 -10.32
C VAL A 37 17.28 -1.19 -10.42
N VAL A 38 17.78 -0.94 -11.63
CA VAL A 38 19.10 -0.33 -11.85
C VAL A 38 19.18 1.05 -11.20
N ARG A 39 18.10 1.85 -11.26
CA ARG A 39 18.04 3.14 -10.57
C ARG A 39 18.20 2.98 -9.06
N LEU A 40 17.46 2.06 -8.44
CA LEU A 40 17.54 1.80 -6.98
C LEU A 40 18.94 1.33 -6.57
N ILE A 41 19.60 0.48 -7.37
CA ILE A 41 20.97 0.04 -7.11
C ILE A 41 21.95 1.22 -7.15
N ARG A 42 21.80 2.13 -8.12
CA ARG A 42 22.63 3.34 -8.20
C ARG A 42 22.39 4.28 -7.02
N GLU A 43 21.14 4.43 -6.60
CA GLU A 43 20.76 5.20 -5.42
C GLU A 43 21.39 4.62 -4.15
N ALA A 44 21.36 3.28 -3.99
CA ALA A 44 22.03 2.59 -2.89
C ALA A 44 23.54 2.86 -2.89
N ALA A 45 24.20 2.72 -4.03
CA ALA A 45 25.64 2.98 -4.16
C ALA A 45 25.99 4.43 -3.79
N LYS A 46 25.20 5.40 -4.26
CA LYS A 46 25.37 6.81 -3.90
C LYS A 46 25.20 7.03 -2.39
N MET A 47 24.17 6.45 -1.79
CA MET A 47 23.91 6.57 -0.36
C MET A 47 25.00 5.94 0.51
N ILE A 48 25.62 4.85 0.06
CA ILE A 48 26.78 4.26 0.75
C ILE A 48 27.98 5.20 0.70
N MET A 49 28.22 5.88 -0.44
CA MET A 49 29.33 6.83 -0.57
C MET A 49 29.11 8.12 0.21
N ASP A 50 27.89 8.68 0.16
CA ASP A 50 27.52 9.94 0.82
C ASP A 50 27.31 9.75 2.33
N GLY A 51 27.05 8.50 2.76
CA GLY A 51 26.61 8.16 4.10
C GLY A 51 25.11 8.38 4.31
N PHE A 52 24.56 7.72 5.33
CA PHE A 52 23.20 7.96 5.81
C PHE A 52 23.17 7.92 7.34
N SER A 53 22.19 8.59 7.95
CA SER A 53 22.08 8.65 9.41
C SER A 53 21.78 7.29 10.02
N ILE A 54 22.50 6.95 11.09
CA ILE A 54 22.25 5.79 11.94
C ILE A 54 22.06 6.31 13.39
N PRO A 55 20.96 5.96 14.09
CA PRO A 55 19.88 5.10 13.62
C PRO A 55 19.03 5.76 12.52
N VAL A 56 18.55 4.97 11.57
CA VAL A 56 17.56 5.42 10.58
C VAL A 56 16.23 5.61 11.31
N ASN A 57 15.61 6.77 11.17
CA ASN A 57 14.28 7.01 11.71
C ASN A 57 13.28 6.00 11.10
N PRO A 58 12.57 5.19 11.90
CA PRO A 58 11.66 4.17 11.39
C PRO A 58 10.60 4.71 10.43
N ILE A 59 10.01 5.88 10.73
CA ILE A 59 8.97 6.50 9.90
C ILE A 59 9.53 6.95 8.55
N GLU A 60 10.76 7.47 8.54
CA GLU A 60 11.45 7.86 7.31
C GLU A 60 11.95 6.63 6.52
N ASN A 61 12.02 5.47 7.17
CA ASN A 61 12.48 4.21 6.58
C ASN A 61 11.36 3.36 6.00
N LEU A 62 10.11 3.82 6.08
CA LEU A 62 8.95 3.14 5.49
C LEU A 62 8.80 3.46 4.00
N ALA A 63 8.27 2.49 3.25
CA ALA A 63 7.73 2.71 1.92
C ALA A 63 6.54 3.67 1.97
N THR A 64 6.16 4.24 0.81
CA THR A 64 5.06 5.21 0.71
C THR A 64 3.72 4.64 1.22
N ASP A 65 3.43 3.38 0.95
CA ASP A 65 2.27 2.64 1.47
C ASP A 65 2.34 2.41 2.98
N GLY A 66 3.53 2.09 3.51
CA GLY A 66 3.75 2.00 4.95
C GLY A 66 3.49 3.32 5.66
N LYS A 67 3.97 4.45 5.10
CA LYS A 67 3.71 5.80 5.63
C LYS A 67 2.22 6.12 5.63
N LEU A 68 1.53 5.80 4.54
CA LEU A 68 0.07 5.96 4.44
C LEU A 68 -0.65 5.17 5.53
N TYR A 69 -0.29 3.89 5.70
CA TYR A 69 -0.91 2.99 6.67
C TYR A 69 -0.74 3.51 8.10
N ILE A 70 0.45 3.97 8.46
CA ILE A 70 0.70 4.55 9.79
C ILE A 70 -0.15 5.81 10.01
N GLU A 71 -0.17 6.75 9.06
CA GLU A 71 -1.00 7.96 9.20
C GLU A 71 -2.49 7.63 9.29
N MET A 72 -2.94 6.57 8.62
CA MET A 72 -4.30 6.08 8.74
C MET A 72 -4.59 5.54 10.15
N CYS A 73 -3.71 4.72 10.72
CA CYS A 73 -3.78 4.24 12.12
C CYS A 73 -3.78 5.41 13.12
N GLU A 74 -3.00 6.45 12.85
CA GLU A 74 -2.91 7.64 13.72
C GLU A 74 -4.24 8.39 13.76
N LYS A 75 -4.89 8.54 12.59
CA LYS A 75 -6.14 9.32 12.40
C LYS A 75 -7.42 8.54 12.70
N ASP A 76 -7.41 7.22 12.48
CA ASP A 76 -8.56 6.34 12.68
C ASP A 76 -8.19 5.24 13.70
N LYS A 77 -8.61 5.45 14.95
CA LYS A 77 -8.31 4.53 16.05
C LYS A 77 -9.04 3.21 15.93
N GLU A 78 -10.23 3.19 15.32
CA GLU A 78 -10.98 1.95 15.09
C GLU A 78 -10.25 1.10 14.05
N PHE A 79 -9.79 1.71 12.95
CA PHE A 79 -8.93 1.03 11.98
C PHE A 79 -7.63 0.52 12.62
N CYS A 80 -7.02 1.33 13.48
CA CYS A 80 -5.79 0.95 14.17
C CYS A 80 -6.02 -0.31 15.02
N SER A 81 -7.01 -0.29 15.91
CA SER A 81 -7.41 -1.47 16.70
C SER A 81 -7.78 -2.67 15.82
N LEU A 82 -8.54 -2.48 14.74
CA LEU A 82 -8.94 -3.56 13.82
C LEU A 82 -7.73 -4.30 13.25
N THR A 83 -6.64 -3.58 13.01
CA THR A 83 -5.44 -4.11 12.37
C THR A 83 -4.36 -4.58 13.35
N THR A 84 -4.42 -4.18 14.63
CA THR A 84 -3.42 -4.53 15.64
C THR A 84 -3.91 -5.50 16.71
N ASP A 85 -5.21 -5.48 17.02
CA ASP A 85 -5.72 -6.14 18.21
C ASP A 85 -6.08 -7.60 17.92
N ARG A 86 -5.44 -8.51 18.64
CA ARG A 86 -5.77 -9.95 18.63
C ARG A 86 -6.87 -10.21 19.65
N ALA A 87 -8.07 -9.74 19.35
CA ALA A 87 -9.24 -9.86 20.21
C ALA A 87 -10.28 -10.85 19.66
N GLU A 88 -11.10 -11.40 20.56
CA GLU A 88 -12.25 -12.21 20.19
C GLU A 88 -13.25 -11.37 19.38
N GLY A 89 -13.74 -11.91 18.26
CA GLY A 89 -14.67 -11.21 17.35
C GLY A 89 -14.02 -10.40 16.22
N VAL A 90 -12.69 -10.21 16.23
CA VAL A 90 -11.99 -9.62 15.08
C VAL A 90 -11.65 -10.72 14.05
N PRO A 91 -12.11 -10.61 12.79
CA PRO A 91 -11.77 -11.60 11.77
C PRO A 91 -10.26 -11.67 11.54
N PHE A 92 -9.70 -12.88 11.47
CA PHE A 92 -8.27 -13.12 11.26
C PHE A 92 -7.70 -12.33 10.07
N GLY A 93 -8.45 -12.23 8.97
CA GLY A 93 -8.03 -11.47 7.78
C GLY A 93 -7.87 -9.95 7.99
N CYS A 94 -8.38 -9.39 9.10
CA CYS A 94 -8.28 -7.96 9.39
C CYS A 94 -7.03 -7.58 10.20
N TYR A 95 -6.36 -8.54 10.85
CA TYR A 95 -5.05 -8.31 11.52
C TYR A 95 -3.92 -9.18 10.94
N HIS A 96 -4.23 -10.09 10.01
CA HIS A 96 -3.26 -10.89 9.28
C HIS A 96 -3.35 -10.59 7.78
N PHE A 97 -2.71 -9.49 7.38
CA PHE A 97 -2.79 -8.92 6.03
C PHE A 97 -1.44 -8.35 5.59
N TRP A 98 -1.33 -8.04 4.29
CA TRP A 98 -0.25 -7.20 3.76
C TRP A 98 -0.73 -5.77 3.63
N VAL A 99 0.10 -4.77 3.94
CA VAL A 99 -0.32 -3.34 3.86
C VAL A 99 -0.91 -2.98 2.52
N ASP A 100 -0.34 -3.51 1.45
CA ASP A 100 -0.84 -3.26 0.10
C ASP A 100 -2.26 -3.81 -0.11
N GLU A 101 -2.68 -4.84 0.63
CA GLU A 101 -4.07 -5.31 0.60
C GLU A 101 -5.02 -4.28 1.20
N VAL A 102 -4.61 -3.58 2.26
CA VAL A 102 -5.38 -2.46 2.80
C VAL A 102 -5.34 -1.29 1.82
N ILE A 103 -4.15 -0.82 1.44
CA ILE A 103 -4.04 0.40 0.61
C ILE A 103 -4.49 0.19 -0.83
N HIS A 104 -4.71 -1.04 -1.29
CA HIS A 104 -5.34 -1.33 -2.58
C HIS A 104 -6.66 -2.11 -2.45
N GLU A 105 -7.26 -2.17 -1.26
CA GLU A 105 -8.56 -2.78 -1.00
C GLU A 105 -8.73 -4.19 -1.61
N ARG A 106 -7.75 -5.06 -1.35
CA ARG A 106 -7.72 -6.46 -1.81
C ARG A 106 -8.18 -7.41 -0.70
N GLY A 107 -8.60 -8.62 -1.10
CA GLY A 107 -9.01 -9.66 -0.16
C GLY A 107 -10.16 -9.19 0.75
N ALA A 108 -9.98 -9.35 2.06
CA ALA A 108 -10.96 -9.01 3.09
C ALA A 108 -11.27 -7.49 3.18
N TRP A 109 -10.36 -6.65 2.65
CA TRP A 109 -10.47 -5.19 2.62
C TRP A 109 -11.32 -4.66 1.46
N ARG A 110 -11.64 -5.51 0.48
CA ARG A 110 -12.47 -5.13 -0.67
C ARG A 110 -13.92 -4.92 -0.24
N SER A 111 -14.55 -3.87 -0.77
CA SER A 111 -16.00 -3.73 -0.75
C SER A 111 -16.64 -4.67 -1.77
N GLN A 112 -17.51 -5.57 -1.31
CA GLN A 112 -18.31 -6.43 -2.19
C GLN A 112 -19.76 -5.95 -2.20
N ARG A 113 -20.26 -5.63 -3.39
CA ARG A 113 -21.68 -5.35 -3.58
C ARG A 113 -22.42 -6.68 -3.66
N LYS A 114 -23.36 -6.89 -2.74
CA LYS A 114 -24.25 -8.06 -2.75
C LYS A 114 -25.34 -7.90 -3.83
N PRO A 115 -26.01 -9.01 -4.21
CA PRO A 115 -27.15 -8.96 -5.14
C PRO A 115 -28.29 -8.03 -4.70
N ASP A 116 -28.46 -7.84 -3.39
CA ASP A 116 -29.46 -6.92 -2.79
C ASP A 116 -29.05 -5.44 -2.84
N GLY A 117 -27.88 -5.13 -3.41
CA GLY A 117 -27.33 -3.78 -3.51
C GLY A 117 -26.58 -3.30 -2.26
N SER A 118 -26.61 -4.05 -1.14
CA SER A 118 -25.83 -3.70 0.05
C SER A 118 -24.34 -3.91 -0.18
N ILE A 119 -23.51 -3.08 0.45
CA ILE A 119 -22.05 -3.23 0.44
C ILE A 119 -21.64 -3.98 1.70
N LYS A 120 -20.97 -5.13 1.54
CA LYS A 120 -20.32 -5.86 2.62
C LYS A 120 -18.82 -5.71 2.50
N SER A 121 -18.15 -5.50 3.63
CA SER A 121 -16.71 -5.61 3.77
C SER A 121 -16.43 -6.48 4.99
N ASP A 122 -15.54 -7.46 4.85
CA ASP A 122 -15.18 -8.33 5.98
C ASP A 122 -14.31 -7.59 6.99
N CYS A 123 -13.57 -6.57 6.55
CA CYS A 123 -12.82 -5.64 7.39
C CYS A 123 -13.34 -4.20 7.19
N PRO A 124 -14.26 -3.70 8.03
CA PRO A 124 -14.81 -2.35 7.89
C PRO A 124 -13.77 -1.29 8.31
N PHE A 125 -13.59 -0.25 7.50
CA PHE A 125 -12.70 0.87 7.82
C PHE A 125 -13.11 2.14 7.08
N ASN A 126 -12.53 3.29 7.45
CA ASN A 126 -12.79 4.57 6.81
C ASN A 126 -12.14 4.69 5.42
N ARG A 127 -12.91 4.36 4.37
CA ARG A 127 -12.46 4.46 2.97
C ARG A 127 -12.25 5.88 2.49
N THR A 128 -13.05 6.83 2.97
CA THR A 128 -12.89 8.26 2.63
C THR A 128 -11.50 8.73 3.03
N LEU A 129 -11.09 8.43 4.27
CA LEU A 129 -9.75 8.72 4.75
C LEU A 129 -8.67 8.03 3.91
N LEU A 130 -8.84 6.74 3.57
CA LEU A 130 -7.91 6.03 2.70
C LEU A 130 -7.73 6.73 1.35
N TYR A 131 -8.82 7.17 0.70
CA TYR A 131 -8.75 7.88 -0.58
C TYR A 131 -8.04 9.24 -0.47
N GLU A 132 -8.29 9.99 0.60
CA GLU A 132 -7.59 11.25 0.88
C GLU A 132 -6.09 11.04 1.05
N LEU A 133 -5.70 10.03 1.83
CA LEU A 133 -4.30 9.71 2.04
C LEU A 133 -3.64 9.17 0.76
N ARG A 134 -4.33 8.36 -0.04
CA ARG A 134 -3.81 7.90 -1.34
C ARG A 134 -3.48 9.09 -2.24
N LYS A 135 -4.36 10.10 -2.30
CA LYS A 135 -4.09 11.35 -3.03
C LYS A 135 -2.87 12.08 -2.46
N LYS A 136 -2.79 12.24 -1.13
CA LYS A 136 -1.65 12.88 -0.45
C LYS A 136 -0.31 12.22 -0.80
N TYR A 137 -0.28 10.89 -0.85
CA TYR A 137 0.93 10.11 -1.10
C TYR A 137 1.15 9.75 -2.58
N GLY A 138 0.27 10.21 -3.48
CA GLY A 138 0.36 9.93 -4.92
C GLY A 138 0.21 8.45 -5.27
N ILE A 139 -0.55 7.66 -4.49
CA ILE A 139 -0.79 6.24 -4.74
C ILE A 139 -2.04 6.08 -5.62
N HIS A 140 -1.89 5.43 -6.77
CA HIS A 140 -2.99 5.20 -7.69
C HIS A 140 -3.77 3.93 -7.33
N HIS A 141 -5.09 4.06 -7.24
CA HIS A 141 -5.98 2.91 -7.19
C HIS A 141 -6.32 2.50 -8.63
N TYR A 142 -5.74 1.39 -9.09
CA TYR A 142 -6.18 0.78 -10.33
C TYR A 142 -7.43 -0.04 -9.99
N ASP A 143 -8.61 0.54 -10.20
CA ASP A 143 -9.85 -0.24 -10.15
C ASP A 143 -9.72 -1.39 -11.16
N THR A 144 -9.55 -2.60 -10.65
CA THR A 144 -9.63 -3.78 -11.49
C THR A 144 -11.07 -3.89 -12.00
N LEU A 145 -11.22 -3.57 -13.30
CA LEU A 145 -12.22 -4.08 -14.26
C LEU A 145 -13.40 -3.19 -14.73
N GLU A 146 -13.51 -1.89 -14.40
CA GLU A 146 -14.59 -1.05 -15.00
C GLU A 146 -14.13 0.15 -15.83
N THR A 147 -12.85 0.55 -15.82
CA THR A 147 -12.42 1.78 -16.53
C THR A 147 -11.53 1.54 -17.76
N LYS A 148 -11.10 0.30 -18.04
CA LYS A 148 -10.36 0.03 -19.29
C LYS A 148 -11.24 -0.09 -20.53
N GLU A 149 -12.54 -0.34 -20.40
CA GLU A 149 -13.46 -0.33 -21.56
C GLU A 149 -13.98 1.06 -21.92
N ASN A 150 -13.97 2.02 -20.97
CA ASN A 150 -14.47 3.38 -21.24
C ASN A 150 -13.42 4.36 -21.77
N ILE A 151 -12.12 4.04 -21.70
CA ILE A 151 -11.08 4.93 -22.26
C ILE A 151 -10.83 4.62 -23.75
N THR A 152 -11.03 3.37 -24.19
CA THR A 152 -10.85 2.99 -25.60
C THR A 152 -11.99 3.48 -26.50
N ASN A 153 -13.20 3.69 -25.96
CA ASN A 153 -14.36 4.15 -26.73
C ASN A 153 -14.43 5.68 -26.94
N ILE A 154 -13.53 6.46 -26.32
CA ILE A 154 -13.48 7.92 -26.50
C ILE A 154 -12.38 8.33 -27.49
N SER A 155 -11.35 7.49 -27.70
CA SER A 155 -10.26 7.77 -28.65
C SER A 155 -10.55 7.33 -30.09
N GLU A 156 -11.69 6.70 -30.37
CA GLU A 156 -12.09 6.30 -31.74
C GLU A 156 -13.20 7.19 -32.34
N ASN A 157 -13.60 8.26 -31.65
CA ASN A 157 -14.61 9.22 -32.13
C ASN A 157 -14.14 10.69 -32.11
N VAL A 158 -12.85 10.94 -32.36
CA VAL A 158 -12.33 12.28 -32.70
C VAL A 158 -11.52 12.20 -34.00
#